data_AF-A0A835LLC0-F1
#
_entry.id   AF-A0A835LLC0-F1
#
_cell.length_a   1.000
_cell.length_b   1.000
_cell.length_c   1.000
_cell.angle_alpha   90.00
_cell.angle_beta   90.00
_cell.angle_gamma   90.00
#
_symmetry.space_group_name_H-M   'P 1'
#
loop_
_entity.id
_entity.type
_entity.pdbx_description
1 polymer ?
#
loop_
_entity_poly.entity_id
_entity_poly.type
_entity_poly.pdbx_seq_one_letter_code
_entity_poly.pdbx_strand_id
1 'polypeptide(L)'
;MLYHRTNLTASRPRPNPQGSYHYGRIRVTRTIRQANSTGFINGKGRYGINGVSFVSPDTPLKLAKYFNIGGVLCLGSIQDNPTFDGMGLETSVMAADFRSFLEIAFENNDDTVQS
;
A
#
# COMPACT_ATOMS: atom_id res chain seq x y z
N MET A 1 -19.64 -21.86 -21.68
CA MET A 1 -18.24 -22.02 -21.24
C MET A 1 -17.38 -21.10 -22.09
N LEU A 2 -17.07 -19.89 -21.61
CA LEU A 2 -16.35 -18.86 -22.38
C LEU A 2 -14.88 -18.85 -21.96
N TYR A 3 -13.98 -19.09 -22.90
CA TYR A 3 -12.53 -18.98 -22.70
C TYR A 3 -12.09 -17.53 -22.92
N HIS A 4 -11.56 -16.88 -21.88
CA HIS A 4 -10.86 -15.61 -22.04
C HIS A 4 -9.45 -15.88 -22.58
N ARG A 5 -9.20 -15.53 -23.84
CA ARG A 5 -7.85 -15.45 -24.40
C ARG A 5 -7.35 -14.01 -24.22
N THR A 6 -6.43 -13.78 -23.30
CA THR A 6 -5.73 -12.49 -23.21
C THR A 6 -4.64 -12.44 -24.27
N ASN A 7 -4.81 -11.54 -25.24
CA ASN A 7 -3.80 -11.21 -26.24
C ASN A 7 -2.88 -10.11 -25.65
N LEU A 8 -1.59 -10.41 -25.48
CA LEU A 8 -0.57 -9.50 -24.91
C LEU A 8 0.17 -8.66 -25.96
N THR A 9 -0.33 -8.55 -27.20
CA THR A 9 0.37 -7.88 -28.30
C THR A 9 0.20 -6.35 -28.28
N ALA A 10 0.50 -5.73 -27.15
CA ALA A 10 0.65 -4.28 -27.04
C ALA A 10 2.04 -3.96 -26.52
N SER A 11 2.97 -3.65 -27.42
CA SER A 11 4.27 -3.08 -27.05
C SER A 11 4.56 -1.89 -27.95
N ARG A 12 4.50 -0.69 -27.36
CA ARG A 12 4.93 0.58 -27.98
C ARG A 12 6.46 0.53 -28.15
N PRO A 13 7.04 1.05 -29.25
CA PRO A 13 8.49 1.10 -29.43
C PRO A 13 9.15 1.75 -28.20
N ARG A 14 9.97 0.97 -27.49
CA ARG A 14 10.77 1.48 -26.38
C ARG A 14 12.23 1.60 -26.86
N PRO A 15 12.95 2.66 -26.46
CA PRO A 15 14.37 2.81 -26.75
C PRO A 15 15.24 1.67 -26.20
N ASN A 16 14.73 0.89 -25.24
CA ASN A 16 15.41 -0.29 -24.72
C ASN A 16 14.81 -1.58 -25.29
N PRO A 17 15.63 -2.62 -25.55
CA PRO A 17 15.13 -3.94 -25.92
C PRO A 17 14.13 -4.45 -24.87
N GLN A 18 13.04 -5.08 -25.33
CA GLN A 18 12.07 -5.71 -24.45
C GLN A 18 12.75 -6.80 -23.62
N GLY A 19 12.69 -6.68 -22.28
CA GLY A 19 13.39 -7.58 -21.35
C GLY A 19 14.77 -7.11 -20.86
N SER A 20 15.24 -5.93 -21.28
CA SER A 20 16.51 -5.35 -20.79
C SER A 20 16.51 -4.93 -19.31
N TYR A 21 15.33 -4.82 -18.69
CA TYR A 21 15.20 -4.64 -17.25
C TYR A 21 15.15 -6.00 -16.55
N HIS A 22 16.25 -6.38 -15.94
CA HIS A 22 16.35 -7.59 -15.10
C HIS A 22 15.83 -7.29 -13.69
N TYR A 23 14.50 -7.19 -13.54
CA TYR A 23 13.86 -6.91 -12.24
C TYR A 23 14.33 -7.84 -11.11
N GLY A 24 14.53 -9.13 -11.39
CA GLY A 24 15.03 -10.11 -10.41
C GLY A 24 16.49 -9.94 -9.97
N ARG A 25 17.24 -9.00 -10.57
CA ARG A 25 18.63 -8.67 -10.18
C ARG A 25 18.74 -7.31 -9.48
N ILE A 26 17.64 -6.56 -9.40
CA ILE A 26 17.58 -5.30 -8.66
C ILE A 26 17.46 -5.63 -7.17
N ARG A 27 18.31 -5.02 -6.35
CA ARG A 27 18.23 -5.20 -4.89
C ARG A 27 16.99 -4.47 -4.36
N VAL A 28 16.09 -5.22 -3.73
CA VAL A 28 14.96 -4.65 -2.98
C VAL A 28 15.52 -3.80 -1.84
N THR A 29 15.12 -2.52 -1.80
CA THR A 29 15.56 -1.55 -0.80
C THR A 29 14.74 -1.66 0.48
N ARG A 30 13.45 -1.97 0.35
CA ARG A 30 12.52 -2.11 1.48
C ARG A 30 11.34 -2.99 1.06
N THR A 31 10.96 -3.89 1.95
CA THR A 31 9.79 -4.77 1.78
C THR A 31 8.69 -4.32 2.73
N ILE A 32 7.48 -4.14 2.20
CA ILE A 32 6.28 -3.74 2.94
C ILE A 32 5.27 -4.88 2.83
N ARG A 33 4.95 -5.49 3.96
CA ARG A 33 3.93 -6.53 4.11
C ARG A 33 2.67 -5.89 4.66
N GLN A 34 1.62 -5.81 3.85
CA GLN A 34 0.33 -5.23 4.20
C GLN A 34 -0.67 -6.35 4.49
N ALA A 35 -0.88 -6.64 5.77
CA ALA A 35 -1.88 -7.60 6.20
C ALA A 35 -3.21 -6.91 6.48
N ASN A 36 -4.28 -7.52 5.99
CA ASN A 36 -5.64 -7.15 6.35
C ASN A 36 -5.85 -7.28 7.86
N SER A 37 -6.51 -6.29 8.45
CA SER A 37 -6.84 -6.25 9.86
C SER A 37 -8.31 -5.89 10.03
N THR A 38 -8.97 -6.57 10.95
CA THR A 38 -10.39 -6.37 11.31
C THR A 38 -10.48 -6.06 12.80
N GLY A 39 -11.37 -5.14 13.17
CA GLY A 39 -11.49 -4.71 14.56
C GLY A 39 -12.71 -3.83 14.80
N PHE A 40 -13.15 -3.77 16.05
CA PHE A 40 -14.21 -2.86 16.49
C PHE A 40 -13.59 -1.62 17.12
N ILE A 41 -13.89 -0.45 16.55
CA ILE A 41 -13.49 0.84 17.10
C ILE A 41 -14.76 1.68 17.28
N ASN A 42 -14.98 2.18 18.50
CA ASN A 42 -16.17 2.95 18.87
C ASN A 42 -17.49 2.24 18.51
N GLY A 43 -17.56 0.92 18.72
CA GLY A 43 -18.76 0.10 18.45
C GLY A 43 -19.05 -0.14 16.97
N LYS A 44 -18.19 0.32 16.04
CA LYS A 44 -18.31 0.07 14.60
C LYS A 44 -17.22 -0.89 14.14
N GLY A 45 -17.60 -1.92 13.38
CA GLY A 45 -16.67 -2.80 12.69
C GLY A 45 -15.90 -2.01 11.64
N ARG A 46 -14.57 -2.14 11.64
CA ARG A 46 -13.66 -1.46 10.72
C ARG A 46 -12.65 -2.42 10.15
N TYR A 47 -12.22 -2.07 8.94
CA TYR A 47 -11.13 -2.71 8.25
C TYR A 47 -9.94 -1.75 8.21
N GLY A 48 -8.75 -2.33 8.28
CA GLY A 48 -7.50 -1.61 8.26
C GLY A 48 -6.38 -2.47 7.68
N ILE A 49 -5.22 -1.84 7.53
CA ILE A 49 -4.00 -2.49 7.08
C ILE A 49 -3.00 -2.40 8.24
N ASN A 50 -2.41 -3.54 8.63
CA ASN A 50 -1.45 -3.64 9.75
C ASN A 50 -1.94 -2.92 11.02
N GLY A 51 -3.23 -3.10 11.38
CA GLY A 51 -3.82 -2.49 12.56
C GLY A 51 -4.26 -1.03 12.42
N VAL A 52 -4.12 -0.38 11.26
CA VAL A 52 -4.57 1.02 11.08
C VAL A 52 -5.73 1.11 10.10
N SER A 53 -6.83 1.70 10.56
CA SER A 53 -7.97 2.05 9.72
C SER A 53 -7.85 3.50 9.25
N PHE A 54 -7.82 3.69 7.94
CA PHE A 54 -7.57 5.00 7.32
C PHE A 54 -8.75 5.96 7.50
N VAL A 55 -8.47 7.17 7.97
CA VAL A 55 -9.44 8.27 8.02
C VAL A 55 -9.09 9.32 6.99
N SER A 56 -10.05 9.66 6.13
CA SER A 56 -9.87 10.75 5.16
C SER A 56 -9.82 12.09 5.89
N PRO A 57 -8.76 12.88 5.72
CA PRO A 57 -8.69 14.23 6.26
C PRO A 57 -9.52 15.20 5.42
N ASP A 58 -9.94 16.33 6.03
CA ASP A 58 -10.62 17.42 5.31
C ASP A 58 -9.68 18.14 4.33
N THR A 59 -8.39 18.18 4.66
CA THR A 59 -7.36 18.80 3.82
C THR A 59 -6.69 17.75 2.94
N PRO A 60 -6.64 17.93 1.60
CA PRO A 60 -5.95 17.00 0.71
C PRO A 60 -4.48 16.78 1.09
N LEU A 61 -4.05 15.51 1.19
CA LEU A 61 -2.70 15.13 1.66
C LEU A 61 -1.55 15.82 0.91
N LYS A 62 -1.72 16.02 -0.40
CA LYS A 62 -0.72 16.69 -1.23
C LYS A 62 -0.55 18.16 -0.84
N LEU A 63 -1.64 18.85 -0.53
CA LEU A 63 -1.61 20.25 -0.09
C LEU A 63 -1.09 20.36 1.34
N ALA A 64 -1.53 19.46 2.23
CA ALA A 64 -1.04 19.39 3.60
C ALA A 64 0.48 19.23 3.64
N LYS A 65 1.03 18.33 2.81
CA LYS A 65 2.48 18.16 2.67
C LYS A 65 3.17 19.37 2.02
N TYR A 66 2.58 19.97 0.99
CA TYR A 66 3.16 21.10 0.27
C TYR A 66 3.30 22.36 1.15
N PHE A 67 2.26 22.65 1.95
CA PHE A 67 2.24 23.80 2.86
C PHE A 67 2.74 23.49 4.27
N ASN A 68 3.23 22.26 4.51
CA ASN A 68 3.73 21.79 5.80
C ASN A 68 2.71 21.96 6.96
N ILE A 69 1.46 21.61 6.70
CA ILE A 69 0.37 21.70 7.68
C ILE A 69 0.47 20.51 8.64
N GLY A 70 0.77 20.78 9.91
CA GLY A 70 0.84 19.76 10.96
C GLY A 70 -0.53 19.18 11.32
N GLY A 71 -0.54 17.93 11.82
CA GLY A 71 -1.75 17.27 12.34
C GLY A 71 -2.72 16.71 11.30
N VAL A 72 -2.46 16.88 10.00
CA VAL A 72 -3.33 16.35 8.92
C VAL A 72 -3.00 14.89 8.59
N LEU A 73 -1.72 14.50 8.66
CA LEU A 73 -1.26 13.17 8.33
C LEU A 73 -0.25 12.67 9.35
N CYS A 74 -0.23 11.36 9.56
CA CYS A 74 0.75 10.65 10.37
C CYS A 74 1.72 9.92 9.43
N LEU A 75 2.93 10.46 9.27
CA LEU A 75 3.93 9.87 8.38
C LEU A 75 4.58 8.66 9.08
N GLY A 76 4.56 7.50 8.43
CA GLY A 76 5.21 6.28 8.94
C GLY A 76 4.54 5.66 10.16
N SER A 77 3.26 5.96 10.42
CA SER A 77 2.57 5.36 11.57
C SER A 77 2.15 3.91 11.33
N ILE A 78 1.97 3.50 10.06
CA ILE A 78 1.83 2.09 9.71
C ILE A 78 3.22 1.45 9.58
N GLN A 79 3.43 0.37 10.31
CA GLN A 79 4.64 -0.45 10.24
C GLN A 79 4.73 -1.21 8.90
N ASP A 80 5.96 -1.44 8.44
CA ASP A 80 6.21 -2.22 7.22
C ASP A 80 5.85 -3.69 7.34
N ASN A 81 5.78 -4.21 8.56
CA ASN A 81 5.37 -5.56 8.84
C ASN A 81 4.10 -5.53 9.69
N PRO A 82 3.21 -6.51 9.55
CA PRO A 82 2.04 -6.60 10.41
C PRO A 82 2.46 -6.75 11.87
N THR A 83 1.99 -5.83 12.70
CA THR A 83 2.08 -5.90 14.16
C THR A 83 0.75 -6.38 14.72
N PHE A 84 0.77 -7.21 15.75
CA PHE A 84 -0.44 -7.66 16.45
C PHE A 84 -1.01 -6.62 17.42
N ASP A 85 -0.63 -5.36 17.26
CA ASP A 85 -1.16 -4.26 18.07
C ASP A 85 -2.60 -3.94 17.63
N GLY A 86 -3.41 -3.54 18.61
CA GLY A 86 -4.83 -3.27 18.43
C GLY A 86 -5.12 -2.24 17.35
N MET A 87 -6.37 -2.21 16.87
CA MET A 87 -6.74 -1.37 15.74
C MET A 87 -6.87 0.11 16.11
N GLY A 88 -6.18 0.98 15.37
CA GLY A 88 -6.23 2.44 15.50
C GLY A 88 -6.92 3.15 14.32
N LEU A 89 -7.36 4.40 14.54
CA LEU A 89 -7.85 5.30 13.49
C LEU A 89 -6.84 6.40 13.24
N GLU A 90 -6.30 6.45 12.03
CA GLU A 90 -5.34 7.49 11.68
C GLU A 90 -5.38 7.83 10.19
N THR A 91 -4.94 9.04 9.87
CA THR A 91 -4.61 9.44 8.50
C THR A 91 -3.16 9.08 8.20
N SER A 92 -2.87 7.77 8.14
CA SER A 92 -1.50 7.29 7.95
C SER A 92 -1.02 7.43 6.51
N VAL A 93 0.27 7.76 6.37
CA VAL A 93 0.96 7.85 5.08
C VAL A 93 2.30 7.14 5.17
N MET A 94 2.52 6.13 4.32
CA MET A 94 3.84 5.49 4.19
C MET A 94 4.79 6.37 3.39
N ALA A 95 5.94 6.69 3.96
CA ALA A 95 7.02 7.38 3.24
C ALA A 95 7.71 6.41 2.27
N ALA A 96 8.30 6.95 1.19
CA ALA A 96 9.14 6.19 0.26
C ALA A 96 10.31 7.06 -0.19
N ASP A 97 11.49 6.47 -0.28
CA ASP A 97 12.69 7.17 -0.72
C ASP A 97 12.74 7.29 -2.25
N PHE A 98 13.27 8.41 -2.73
CA PHE A 98 13.44 8.64 -4.16
C PHE A 98 14.37 7.58 -4.77
N ARG A 99 13.91 6.92 -5.86
CA ARG A 99 14.63 5.83 -6.56
C ARG A 99 14.84 4.56 -5.73
N SER A 100 14.08 4.36 -4.66
CA SER A 100 14.04 3.07 -3.96
C SER A 100 13.32 2.01 -4.81
N PHE A 101 13.72 0.75 -4.65
CA PHE A 101 13.00 -0.40 -5.19
C PHE A 101 12.22 -1.06 -4.06
N LEU A 102 10.89 -0.86 -4.05
CA LEU A 102 10.00 -1.35 -3.01
C LEU A 102 9.34 -2.65 -3.45
N GLU A 103 9.33 -3.62 -2.55
CA GLU A 103 8.47 -4.80 -2.65
C GLU A 103 7.25 -4.59 -1.75
N ILE A 104 6.05 -4.77 -2.28
CA ILE A 104 4.81 -4.69 -1.50
C ILE A 104 4.09 -6.03 -1.62
N ALA A 105 3.95 -6.73 -0.49
CA ALA A 105 3.25 -7.99 -0.37
C ALA A 105 1.92 -7.77 0.35
N PHE A 106 0.81 -8.16 -0.27
CA PHE A 106 -0.51 -8.10 0.33
C PHE A 106 -0.84 -9.45 0.96
N GLU A 107 -1.25 -9.43 2.23
CA GLU A 107 -1.58 -10.61 3.00
C GLU A 107 -3.04 -10.55 3.44
N ASN A 108 -3.78 -11.58 3.09
CA ASN A 108 -5.12 -11.80 3.64
C ASN A 108 -5.04 -13.01 4.56
N ASN A 109 -5.14 -12.77 5.86
CA ASN A 109 -5.11 -13.84 6.87
C ASN A 109 -6.52 -14.34 7.21
N ASP A 110 -7.57 -13.79 6.61
CA ASP A 110 -8.93 -14.27 6.77
C ASP A 110 -9.28 -15.37 5.76
N ASP A 111 -10.19 -16.25 6.19
CA ASP A 111 -10.73 -17.34 5.37
C ASP A 111 -11.65 -16.86 4.24
N THR A 112 -11.93 -15.56 4.19
CA THR A 112 -12.77 -14.93 3.16
C THR A 112 -12.06 -13.77 2.49
N VAL A 113 -12.35 -13.55 1.21
CA VAL A 113 -11.84 -12.38 0.49
C VAL A 113 -12.57 -11.16 1.01
N GLN A 114 -11.84 -10.24 1.64
CA GLN A 114 -12.35 -8.92 1.97
C GLN A 114 -12.45 -8.09 0.67
N SER A 115 -13.65 -7.63 0.32
CA SER A 115 -13.93 -6.81 -0.88
C SER A 115 -14.27 -5.37 -0.53
#